data_AF-A0AAU5YM84-F1
#
_entry.id   AF-A0AAU5YM84-F1
#
_cell.length_a   1.000
_cell.length_b   1.000
_cell.length_c   1.000
_cell.angle_alpha   90.00
_cell.angle_beta   90.00
_cell.angle_gamma   90.00
#
_symmetry.space_group_name_H-M   'P 1'
#
loop_
_entity.id
_entity.type
_entity.pdbx_description
1 polymer ?
#
loop_
_entity_poly.entity_id
_entity_poly.type
_entity_poly.pdbx_seq_one_letter_code
_entity_poly.pdbx_strand_id
1 'polypeptide(L)'
;MVPTAWRLTLERSPVIRLGDAELAEALYAQPALRVFFPFPSHGESGLLSSTADPFHEEVPRVRPAGDDVWNVVTPWSRQARSRVLGTRLSAREAAALVAANVPAGSGPAIEGGWPTDPSTA
;
A
#
# COMPACT_ATOMS: atom_id res chain seq x y z
N MET A 1 -11.49 2.42 9.76
CA MET A 1 -10.33 2.65 10.65
C MET A 1 -9.15 1.74 10.29
N VAL A 2 -7.94 2.31 10.20
CA VAL A 2 -6.70 1.63 9.77
C VAL A 2 -6.35 0.39 10.62
N PRO A 3 -6.36 0.43 11.97
CA PRO A 3 -6.03 -0.75 12.77
C PRO A 3 -6.97 -1.92 12.52
N THR A 4 -8.27 -1.65 12.34
CA THR A 4 -9.26 -2.66 12.00
C THR A 4 -8.98 -3.27 10.64
N ALA A 5 -8.61 -2.45 9.64
CA ALA A 5 -8.29 -2.94 8.31
C ALA A 5 -7.08 -3.89 8.34
N TRP A 6 -5.98 -3.48 9.00
CA TRP A 6 -4.81 -4.35 9.19
C TRP A 6 -5.16 -5.64 9.91
N ARG A 7 -5.91 -5.56 11.01
CA ARG A 7 -6.36 -6.76 11.74
C ARG A 7 -7.13 -7.70 10.84
N LEU A 8 -8.11 -7.20 10.07
CA LEU A 8 -8.90 -8.02 9.14
C LEU A 8 -8.05 -8.61 8.02
N THR A 9 -7.04 -7.87 7.52
CA THR A 9 -6.08 -8.35 6.51
C THR A 9 -5.25 -9.51 7.06
N LEU A 10 -4.70 -9.37 8.26
CA LEU A 10 -3.89 -10.41 8.90
C LEU A 10 -4.73 -11.62 9.32
N GLU A 11 -5.98 -11.41 9.78
CA GLU A 11 -6.95 -12.46 10.08
C GLU A 11 -7.52 -13.14 8.81
N ARG A 12 -7.14 -12.67 7.62
CA ARG A 12 -7.66 -13.14 6.32
C ARG A 12 -9.19 -13.14 6.26
N SER A 13 -9.81 -12.11 6.81
CA SER A 13 -11.26 -12.02 6.88
C SER A 13 -11.90 -12.01 5.49
N PRO A 14 -12.98 -12.80 5.26
CA PRO A 14 -13.63 -12.87 3.95
C PRO A 14 -14.40 -11.58 3.56
N VAL A 15 -14.53 -10.62 4.48
CA VAL A 15 -15.30 -9.38 4.27
C VAL A 15 -14.47 -8.24 3.66
N ILE A 16 -13.17 -8.46 3.43
CA ILE A 16 -12.27 -7.50 2.82
C ILE A 16 -11.59 -8.10 1.59
N ARG A 17 -10.95 -7.24 0.79
CA ARG A 17 -10.05 -7.70 -0.26
C ARG A 17 -8.85 -8.41 0.38
N LEU A 18 -8.54 -9.59 -0.12
CA LEU A 18 -7.39 -10.36 0.32
C LEU A 18 -6.23 -10.13 -0.65
N GLY A 19 -5.05 -9.86 -0.08
CA GLY A 19 -3.79 -9.90 -0.79
C GLY A 19 -3.06 -11.22 -0.51
N ASP A 20 -1.78 -11.25 -0.87
CA ASP A 20 -0.90 -12.31 -0.42
C ASP A 20 -0.65 -12.19 1.10
N ALA A 21 -0.68 -13.31 1.82
CA ALA A 21 -0.60 -13.29 3.28
C ALA A 21 0.81 -13.02 3.78
N GLU A 22 1.83 -13.64 3.17
CA GLU A 22 3.22 -13.41 3.55
C GLU A 22 3.61 -11.95 3.31
N LEU A 23 3.19 -11.40 2.17
CA LEU A 23 3.40 -10.00 1.86
C LEU A 23 2.66 -9.06 2.83
N ALA A 24 1.42 -9.36 3.19
CA ALA A 24 0.66 -8.56 4.16
C ALA A 24 1.34 -8.54 5.54
N GLU A 25 1.82 -9.69 6.01
CA GLU A 25 2.59 -9.80 7.25
C GLU A 25 3.90 -9.01 7.18
N ALA A 26 4.62 -9.11 6.06
CA ALA A 26 5.87 -8.39 5.86
C ALA A 26 5.67 -6.87 5.82
N LEU A 27 4.60 -6.39 5.16
CA LEU A 27 4.23 -4.96 5.15
C LEU A 27 3.86 -4.49 6.56
N TYR A 28 3.04 -5.25 7.28
CA TYR A 28 2.65 -4.91 8.65
C TYR A 28 3.84 -4.94 9.62
N ALA A 29 4.84 -5.80 9.40
CA ALA A 29 6.04 -5.86 10.22
C ALA A 29 6.79 -4.52 10.25
N GLN A 30 6.72 -3.72 9.19
CA GLN A 30 7.34 -2.39 9.10
C GLN A 30 6.52 -1.33 9.87
N PRO A 31 7.01 -0.78 10.99
CA PRO A 31 6.22 0.16 11.81
C PRO A 31 5.78 1.41 11.04
N ALA A 32 6.63 1.92 10.14
CA ALA A 32 6.33 3.08 9.30
C ALA A 32 5.15 2.86 8.34
N LEU A 33 4.79 1.60 8.04
CA LEU A 33 3.73 1.28 7.07
C LEU A 33 2.37 1.04 7.74
N ARG A 34 2.33 0.77 9.05
CA ARG A 34 1.09 0.45 9.79
C ARG A 34 0.09 1.60 9.86
N VAL A 35 0.57 2.81 9.59
CA VAL A 35 -0.24 4.03 9.61
C VAL A 35 -1.06 4.21 8.33
N PHE A 36 -0.73 3.49 7.25
CA PHE A 36 -1.46 3.51 6.00
C PHE A 36 -2.56 2.44 5.95
N PHE A 37 -3.55 2.65 5.10
CA PHE A 37 -4.66 1.72 4.92
C PHE A 37 -4.28 0.59 3.93
N PRO A 38 -4.34 -0.70 4.34
CA PRO A 38 -4.01 -1.81 3.45
C PRO A 38 -5.06 -1.96 2.35
N PHE A 39 -4.61 -1.97 1.10
CA PHE A 39 -5.50 -2.02 -0.06
C PHE A 39 -4.95 -2.94 -1.16
N PRO A 40 -5.09 -4.27 -1.00
CA PRO A 40 -4.84 -5.19 -2.10
C PRO A 40 -5.89 -5.00 -3.19
N SER A 41 -5.44 -4.83 -4.43
CA SER A 41 -6.29 -4.50 -5.57
C SER A 41 -5.62 -4.93 -6.88
N HIS A 42 -6.39 -5.56 -7.78
CA HIS A 42 -5.92 -6.03 -9.10
C HIS A 42 -4.65 -6.91 -9.04
N GLY A 43 -4.50 -7.71 -7.98
CA GLY A 43 -3.33 -8.57 -7.77
C GLY A 43 -2.10 -7.83 -7.22
N GLU A 44 -2.17 -6.51 -7.02
CA GLU A 44 -1.12 -5.71 -6.40
C GLU A 44 -1.48 -5.40 -4.94
N SER A 45 -0.46 -5.18 -4.11
CA SER A 45 -0.66 -4.67 -2.75
C SER A 45 -0.25 -3.20 -2.69
N GLY A 46 -1.23 -2.35 -2.38
CA GLY A 46 -1.03 -0.92 -2.13
C GLY A 46 -1.31 -0.55 -0.68
N LEU A 47 -0.82 0.62 -0.31
CA LEU A 47 -1.07 1.26 0.98
C LEU A 47 -1.58 2.67 0.70
N LEU A 48 -2.79 2.97 1.16
CA LEU A 48 -3.46 4.23 0.87
C LEU A 48 -3.27 5.23 2.02
N SER A 49 -3.23 6.50 1.67
CA SER A 49 -3.25 7.64 2.59
C SER A 49 -4.68 8.11 2.91
N SER A 50 -5.71 7.47 2.35
CA SER A 50 -7.13 7.65 2.70
C SER A 50 -7.86 6.30 2.82
N THR A 51 -8.90 6.22 3.65
CA THR A 51 -9.64 4.96 3.87
C THR A 51 -10.82 4.74 2.92
N ALA A 52 -11.25 5.79 2.20
CA ALA A 52 -12.36 5.72 1.25
C ALA A 52 -12.03 6.50 -0.04
N ASP A 53 -12.91 6.36 -1.04
CA ASP A 53 -12.82 7.14 -2.27
C ASP A 53 -13.11 8.63 -1.99
N PRO A 54 -12.38 9.58 -2.62
CA PRO A 54 -11.27 9.38 -3.55
C PRO A 54 -10.00 8.83 -2.88
N PHE A 55 -9.44 7.77 -3.46
CA PHE A 55 -8.22 7.14 -2.92
C PHE A 55 -6.97 7.95 -3.26
N HIS A 56 -6.03 8.00 -2.33
CA HIS A 56 -4.69 8.58 -2.54
C HIS A 56 -3.59 7.64 -2.07
N GLU A 57 -2.47 7.65 -2.77
CA GLU A 57 -1.31 6.81 -2.50
C GLU A 57 -0.03 7.61 -2.62
N GLU A 58 0.74 7.64 -1.54
CA GLU A 58 2.03 8.32 -1.49
C GLU A 58 3.19 7.34 -1.52
N VAL A 59 2.95 6.07 -1.18
CA VAL A 59 4.00 5.06 -0.99
C VAL A 59 4.02 4.03 -2.11
N PRO A 60 5.19 3.43 -2.42
CA PRO A 60 5.30 2.41 -3.46
C PRO A 60 4.32 1.24 -3.30
N ARG A 61 3.91 0.67 -4.45
CA ARG A 61 3.11 -0.56 -4.53
C ARG A 61 4.01 -1.78 -4.68
N VAL A 62 3.47 -2.93 -4.31
CA VAL A 62 4.11 -4.22 -4.49
C VAL A 62 3.31 -5.06 -5.49
N ARG A 63 3.99 -5.60 -6.51
CA ARG A 63 3.40 -6.40 -7.59
C ARG A 63 4.02 -7.80 -7.64
N PRO A 64 3.24 -8.87 -7.86
CA PRO A 64 3.80 -10.20 -8.11
C PRO A 64 4.74 -10.19 -9.32
N ALA A 65 5.86 -10.91 -9.24
CA ALA A 65 6.89 -11.00 -10.26
C ALA A 65 7.24 -12.46 -10.64
N GLY A 66 6.37 -13.40 -10.27
CA GLY A 66 6.59 -14.84 -10.29
C GLY A 66 6.35 -15.45 -8.90
N ASP A 67 6.62 -16.74 -8.78
CA ASP A 67 6.41 -17.50 -7.53
C ASP A 67 7.17 -16.86 -6.37
N ASP A 68 6.41 -16.42 -5.35
CA ASP A 68 6.89 -15.84 -4.09
C ASP A 68 7.97 -14.76 -4.25
N VAL A 69 7.87 -13.98 -5.32
CA VAL A 69 8.74 -12.84 -5.57
C VAL A 69 7.96 -11.62 -6.03
N TRP A 70 8.46 -10.44 -5.64
CA TRP A 70 7.73 -9.20 -5.80
C TRP A 70 8.59 -8.10 -6.44
N ASN A 71 7.96 -7.28 -7.27
CA ASN A 71 8.51 -6.01 -7.74
C ASN A 71 7.92 -4.88 -6.90
N VAL A 72 8.74 -3.89 -6.57
CA VAL A 72 8.29 -2.64 -5.94
C VAL A 72 8.27 -1.56 -7.00
N VAL A 73 7.15 -0.85 -7.11
CA VAL A 73 6.95 0.20 -8.12
C VAL A 73 6.43 1.48 -7.49
N THR A 74 6.78 2.63 -8.06
CA THR A 74 6.18 3.91 -7.65
C THR A 74 4.68 3.91 -7.93
N PRO A 75 3.87 4.65 -7.13
CA PRO A 75 2.47 4.88 -7.44
C PRO A 75 2.28 5.37 -8.87
N TRP A 76 1.18 4.97 -9.48
CA TRP A 76 0.79 5.55 -10.75
C TRP A 76 0.20 6.95 -10.52
N SER A 77 0.57 7.90 -11.36
CA SER A 77 -0.10 9.20 -11.42
C SER A 77 -0.46 9.52 -12.86
N ARG A 78 -1.41 10.45 -13.06
CA ARG A 78 -1.75 10.93 -14.41
C ARG A 78 -0.57 11.62 -15.10
N GLN A 79 0.41 12.10 -14.32
CA GLN A 79 1.56 12.86 -14.80
C GLN A 79 2.79 11.99 -15.08
N ALA A 80 2.89 10.80 -14.47
CA ALA A 80 4.04 9.93 -14.61
C ALA A 80 3.66 8.45 -14.58
N ARG A 81 4.26 7.66 -15.49
CA ARG A 81 4.17 6.20 -15.45
C ARG A 81 4.88 5.67 -14.20
N SER A 82 4.35 4.58 -13.65
CA SER A 82 5.03 3.85 -12.57
C SER A 82 6.42 3.42 -13.01
N ARG A 83 7.40 3.62 -12.13
CA ARG A 83 8.78 3.17 -12.28
C ARG A 83 9.03 2.01 -11.33
N VAL A 84 9.83 1.05 -11.77
CA VAL A 84 10.31 -0.05 -10.93
C VAL A 84 11.45 0.45 -10.03
N LEU A 85 11.32 0.23 -8.73
CA LEU A 85 12.30 0.55 -7.70
C LEU A 85 13.16 -0.68 -7.32
N GLY A 86 12.57 -1.87 -7.40
CA GLY A 86 13.25 -3.14 -7.14
C GLY A 86 12.49 -4.29 -7.78
N THR A 87 13.20 -5.37 -8.12
CA THR A 87 12.64 -6.52 -8.84
C THR A 87 12.94 -7.84 -8.16
N ARG A 88 12.01 -8.80 -8.26
CA ARG A 88 12.16 -10.18 -7.76
C ARG A 88 12.69 -10.25 -6.32
N LEU A 89 12.15 -9.40 -5.47
CA LEU A 89 12.47 -9.34 -4.04
C LEU A 89 11.64 -10.38 -3.29
N SER A 90 12.10 -10.82 -2.11
CA SER A 90 11.24 -11.49 -1.13
C SER A 90 10.23 -10.50 -0.51
N ALA A 91 9.22 -11.02 0.20
CA ALA A 91 8.17 -10.18 0.81
C ALA A 91 8.77 -9.20 1.82
N ARG A 92 9.73 -9.68 2.61
CA ARG A 92 10.48 -8.87 3.58
C ARG A 92 11.28 -7.75 2.91
N GLU A 93 12.00 -8.06 1.83
CA GLU A 93 12.79 -7.07 1.09
C GLU A 93 11.90 -6.05 0.39
N ALA A 94 10.79 -6.48 -0.21
CA ALA A 94 9.81 -5.60 -0.83
C ALA A 94 9.21 -4.64 0.21
N ALA A 95 8.78 -5.14 1.36
CA ALA A 95 8.24 -4.32 2.44
C ALA A 95 9.28 -3.33 2.99
N ALA A 96 10.52 -3.75 3.18
CA ALA A 96 11.61 -2.87 3.61
C ALA A 96 11.88 -1.77 2.57
N LEU A 97 11.84 -2.10 1.27
CA LEU A 97 12.02 -1.11 0.21
C LEU A 97 10.85 -0.12 0.13
N VAL A 98 9.61 -0.55 0.37
CA VAL A 98 8.46 0.36 0.50
C VAL A 98 8.67 1.30 1.68
N ALA A 99 9.04 0.77 2.85
CA ALA A 99 9.28 1.56 4.06
C ALA A 99 10.43 2.59 3.88
N ALA A 100 11.49 2.21 3.16
CA ALA A 100 12.60 3.10 2.87
C ALA A 100 12.25 4.23 1.88
N ASN A 101 11.13 4.11 1.15
CA ASN A 101 10.67 5.08 0.16
C ASN A 101 9.37 5.78 0.59
N VAL A 102 9.03 5.76 1.88
CA VAL A 102 7.95 6.59 2.43
C VAL A 102 8.36 8.06 2.30
N PRO A 103 7.57 8.92 1.62
CA PRO A 103 7.89 10.33 1.50
C PRO A 103 7.96 11.03 2.86
N ALA A 104 8.86 12.01 2.96
CA ALA A 104 8.92 12.86 4.15
C ALA A 104 7.62 13.64 4.30
N GLY A 105 7.04 13.62 5.51
CA GLY A 105 5.78 14.30 5.80
C GLY A 105 4.53 13.44 5.56
N SER A 106 4.65 12.23 5.01
CA SER A 106 3.54 11.28 4.99
C SER A 106 3.12 10.94 6.43
N GLY A 107 1.81 10.85 6.63
CA GLY A 107 1.20 10.63 7.93
C GLY A 107 0.22 9.47 7.93
N PRO A 108 -0.51 9.28 9.03
CA PRO A 108 -1.58 8.29 9.08
C PRO A 108 -2.61 8.53 7.99
N ALA A 109 -3.13 7.45 7.42
CA ALA A 109 -4.20 7.54 6.45
C ALA A 109 -5.40 8.24 7.08
N ILE A 110 -5.96 9.20 6.35
CA ILE A 110 -7.11 9.96 6.81
C ILE A 110 -8.38 9.12 6.71
N GLU A 111 -9.29 9.33 7.65
CA GLU A 111 -10.61 8.71 7.57
C GLU A 111 -11.47 9.41 6.51
N GLY A 112 -12.13 8.60 5.68
CA GLY A 112 -12.89 9.08 4.53
C GLY A 112 -12.04 9.21 3.26
N GLY A 113 -12.55 9.98 2.30
CA GLY A 113 -11.90 10.23 1.02
C GLY A 113 -10.77 11.26 1.11
N TRP A 114 -9.80 11.19 0.19
CA TRP A 114 -8.74 12.17 0.09
C TRP A 114 -9.31 13.58 -0.12
N PRO A 115 -8.76 14.62 0.54
CA PRO A 115 -9.33 15.95 0.43
C PRO A 115 -9.13 16.43 -1.02
N THR A 116 -10.24 16.66 -1.73
CA THR A 116 -10.17 17.37 -3.01
C THR A 116 -10.10 18.85 -2.71
N ASP A 117 -9.19 19.56 -3.38
CA ASP A 117 -9.11 21.01 -3.27
C ASP A 117 -10.47 21.62 -3.66
N PRO A 118 -11.13 22.40 -2.78
CA PRO A 118 -12.41 23.01 -3.08
C PRO A 118 -12.37 23.97 -4.29
N SER A 119 -11.19 24.34 -4.79
CA SER A 119 -11.04 25.16 -6.00
C SER A 119 -11.27 24.42 -7.32
N THR A 120 -11.60 23.12 -7.29
CA THR A 120 -11.71 22.27 -8.50
C THR A 120 -13.12 21.74 -8.78
N ALA A 121 -14.13 22.26 -8.08
CA ALA A 121 -15.55 21.94 -8.29
C ALA A 121 -16.21 22.90 -9.30
#